data_AF-X1TR06-F1
#
_entry.id   AF-X1TR06-F1
#
_cell.length_a   1.000
_cell.length_b   1.000
_cell.length_c   1.000
_cell.angle_alpha   90.00
_cell.angle_beta   90.00
_cell.angle_gamma   90.00
#
_symmetry.space_group_name_H-M   'P 1'
#
loop_
_entity.id
_entity.type
_entity.pdbx_description
1 polymer ?
#
loop_
_entity_poly.entity_id
_entity_poly.type
_entity_poly.pdbx_seq_one_letter_code
_entity_poly.pdbx_strand_id
1 'polypeptide(L)'
;FKNLSKYLEAFEYMFGPYAWERIGFVSVPFMGGAMEHATNIAISESAINGTLDFEMLFVHEFAHSWFGNLVTCRSAEDMWLNEGWASYCEALFKEYYYGKQPFKDYVRENHKKVLSRTHIRDKGYRSVYGIPREFTYGSTVYDKGFDVAHTLRGYVGDKHFFTSLKKYFKYFAFQDVSTKLFKDFLMMETALDLTDFFNTWVYSPGFPHFSIDSFLVTKTEKGFETEVFVRQKLKGTDDYAYSNKVEV
;
A
#
# COMPACT_ATOMS: atom_id res chain seq x y z
N PHE A 1 0.34 -10.40 21.74
CA PHE A 1 -1.11 -10.07 21.66
C PHE A 1 -1.56 -8.82 22.42
N LYS A 2 -0.68 -8.09 23.14
CA LYS A 2 -1.07 -6.91 23.95
C LYS A 2 -1.89 -5.86 23.19
N ASN A 3 -1.63 -5.68 21.89
CA ASN A 3 -2.29 -4.69 21.04
C ASN A 3 -3.27 -5.30 20.02
N LEU A 4 -3.66 -6.57 20.14
CA LEU A 4 -4.53 -7.22 19.15
C LEU A 4 -5.89 -6.50 18.98
N SER A 5 -6.50 -6.07 20.09
CA SER A 5 -7.75 -5.29 20.05
C SER A 5 -7.60 -3.97 19.31
N LYS A 6 -6.39 -3.38 19.32
CA LYS A 6 -6.09 -2.16 18.58
C LYS A 6 -6.06 -2.43 17.07
N TYR A 7 -5.47 -3.55 16.65
CA TYR A 7 -5.43 -3.91 15.22
C TYR A 7 -6.86 -4.02 14.68
N LEU A 8 -7.73 -4.71 15.43
CA LEU A 8 -9.14 -4.88 15.10
C LEU A 8 -9.87 -3.54 15.01
N GLU A 9 -9.78 -2.69 16.04
CA GLU A 9 -10.46 -1.39 16.05
C GLU A 9 -10.01 -0.48 14.89
N ALA A 10 -8.70 -0.37 14.63
CA ALA A 10 -8.20 0.43 13.50
C ALA A 10 -8.71 -0.08 12.15
N PHE A 11 -8.64 -1.39 11.91
CA PHE A 11 -9.02 -1.96 10.62
C PHE A 11 -10.53 -2.00 10.43
N GLU A 12 -11.34 -2.21 11.48
CA GLU A 12 -12.79 -2.03 11.38
C GLU A 12 -13.16 -0.58 11.09
N TYR A 13 -12.49 0.38 11.72
CA TYR A 13 -12.68 1.79 11.44
C TYR A 13 -12.39 2.13 9.98
N MET A 14 -11.34 1.57 9.38
CA MET A 14 -10.92 1.88 8.01
C MET A 14 -11.64 1.07 6.93
N PHE A 15 -11.92 -0.21 7.18
CA PHE A 15 -12.29 -1.20 6.16
C PHE A 15 -13.68 -1.81 6.36
N GLY A 16 -14.32 -1.59 7.52
CA GLY A 16 -15.60 -2.18 7.86
C GLY A 16 -15.46 -3.43 8.74
N PRO A 17 -16.58 -4.04 9.17
CA PRO A 17 -16.58 -5.04 10.24
C PRO A 17 -15.73 -6.28 9.92
N TYR A 18 -15.12 -6.85 10.94
CA TYR A 18 -14.40 -8.12 10.84
C TYR A 18 -15.39 -9.26 10.56
N ALA A 19 -15.09 -10.08 9.56
CA ALA A 19 -16.05 -11.04 8.99
C ALA A 19 -16.04 -12.43 9.62
N TRP A 20 -15.11 -12.73 10.54
CA TRP A 20 -14.92 -14.06 11.12
C TRP A 20 -15.31 -14.09 12.59
N GLU A 21 -15.67 -15.28 13.07
CA GLU A 21 -16.11 -15.52 14.44
C GLU A 21 -14.97 -15.45 15.48
N ARG A 22 -13.72 -15.56 15.02
CA ARG A 22 -12.54 -15.59 15.88
C ARG A 22 -11.29 -15.08 15.18
N ILE A 23 -10.29 -14.76 16.00
CA ILE A 23 -8.91 -14.52 15.59
C ILE A 23 -8.04 -15.54 16.33
N GLY A 24 -7.30 -16.37 15.59
CA GLY A 24 -6.41 -17.38 16.13
C GLY A 24 -4.99 -17.17 15.67
N PHE A 25 -4.03 -17.62 16.49
CA PHE A 25 -2.61 -17.64 16.16
C PHE A 25 -2.04 -19.00 16.53
N VAL A 26 -1.18 -19.54 15.67
CA VAL A 26 -0.41 -20.77 15.92
C VAL A 26 1.07 -20.49 15.75
N SER A 27 1.88 -20.90 16.73
CA SER A 27 3.34 -20.88 16.61
C SER A 27 3.78 -22.09 15.79
N VAL A 28 4.67 -21.88 14.83
CA VAL A 28 5.18 -22.94 13.95
C VAL A 28 6.69 -22.84 13.78
N PRO A 29 7.40 -23.97 13.71
CA PRO A 29 8.88 -24.01 13.69
C PRO A 29 9.43 -23.85 12.27
N PHE A 30 9.08 -22.77 11.57
CA PHE A 30 9.70 -22.42 10.28
C PHE A 30 10.56 -21.17 10.41
N MET A 31 11.58 -21.07 9.56
CA MET A 31 12.55 -19.98 9.66
C MET A 31 12.02 -18.69 9.05
N GLY A 32 11.41 -17.85 9.90
CA GLY A 32 11.07 -16.46 9.62
C GLY A 32 9.82 -16.26 8.75
N GLY A 33 9.09 -15.17 9.00
CA GLY A 33 7.82 -14.87 8.33
C GLY A 33 6.59 -15.34 9.09
N ALA A 34 5.47 -15.36 8.38
CA ALA A 34 4.15 -15.78 8.85
C ALA A 34 3.27 -16.18 7.66
N MET A 35 2.05 -16.67 7.93
CA MET A 35 1.05 -17.00 6.92
C MET A 35 -0.36 -16.69 7.47
N GLU A 36 -1.15 -16.02 6.66
CA GLU A 36 -2.38 -15.32 7.02
C GLU A 36 -3.63 -16.21 7.12
N HIS A 37 -3.49 -17.53 7.27
CA HIS A 37 -4.62 -18.46 7.24
C HIS A 37 -5.83 -17.95 8.03
N ALA A 38 -6.97 -17.78 7.34
CA ALA A 38 -8.18 -17.22 7.92
C ALA A 38 -8.53 -17.91 9.25
N THR A 39 -8.79 -17.11 10.29
CA THR A 39 -9.07 -17.54 11.68
C THR A 39 -7.93 -18.22 12.44
N ASN A 40 -6.76 -18.46 11.83
CA ASN A 40 -5.63 -19.16 12.47
C ASN A 40 -4.26 -18.81 11.86
N ILE A 41 -3.83 -17.56 12.05
CA ILE A 41 -2.57 -17.02 11.52
C ILE A 41 -1.38 -17.84 12.05
N ALA A 42 -0.55 -18.34 11.15
CA ALA A 42 0.67 -19.06 11.51
C ALA A 42 1.83 -18.08 11.65
N ILE A 43 2.48 -18.06 12.81
CA ILE A 43 3.60 -17.15 13.10
C ILE A 43 4.86 -17.97 13.40
N SER A 44 6.00 -17.56 12.85
CA SER A 44 7.30 -18.13 13.24
C SER A 44 7.53 -18.00 14.74
N GLU A 45 7.99 -19.07 15.39
CA GLU A 45 8.35 -19.06 16.81
C GLU A 45 9.33 -17.94 17.17
N SER A 46 10.25 -17.60 16.26
CA SER A 46 11.24 -16.52 16.45
C SER A 46 10.61 -15.13 16.61
N ALA A 47 9.39 -14.92 16.10
CA ALA A 47 8.67 -13.65 16.22
C ALA A 47 7.90 -13.54 17.56
N ILE A 48 7.89 -14.61 18.37
CA ILE A 48 7.21 -14.67 19.67
C ILE A 48 8.26 -14.56 20.78
N ASN A 49 8.90 -13.40 20.87
CA ASN A 49 10.01 -13.13 21.80
C ASN A 49 9.60 -12.36 23.07
N GLY A 50 8.31 -12.11 23.27
CA GLY A 50 7.79 -11.35 24.41
C GLY A 50 7.94 -9.81 24.31
N THR A 51 8.43 -9.27 23.19
CA THR A 51 8.56 -7.83 22.94
C THR A 51 7.57 -7.36 21.85
N LEU A 52 7.69 -6.10 21.41
CA LEU A 52 6.93 -5.55 20.27
C LEU A 52 7.77 -5.45 18.99
N ASP A 53 8.95 -6.08 18.94
CA ASP A 53 9.88 -5.93 17.81
C ASP A 53 9.28 -6.46 16.49
N PHE A 54 8.42 -7.47 16.58
CA PHE A 54 7.71 -8.06 15.44
C PHE A 54 6.26 -7.57 15.33
N GLU A 55 5.89 -6.47 16.00
CA GLU A 55 4.50 -6.00 15.99
C GLU A 55 3.97 -5.78 14.57
N MET A 56 4.78 -5.19 13.68
CA MET A 56 4.33 -4.93 12.30
C MET A 56 4.11 -6.21 11.50
N LEU A 57 4.83 -7.30 11.81
CA LEU A 57 4.52 -8.62 11.23
C LEU A 57 3.11 -9.07 11.65
N PHE A 58 2.77 -8.99 12.94
CA PHE A 58 1.41 -9.36 13.39
C PHE A 58 0.32 -8.45 12.80
N VAL A 59 0.61 -7.16 12.61
CA VAL A 59 -0.31 -6.22 11.96
C VAL A 59 -0.50 -6.56 10.49
N HIS A 60 0.57 -6.92 9.78
CA HIS A 60 0.55 -7.37 8.38
C HIS A 60 -0.35 -8.60 8.23
N GLU A 61 -0.07 -9.65 8.99
CA GLU A 61 -0.86 -10.89 8.94
C GLU A 61 -2.32 -10.67 9.32
N PHE A 62 -2.58 -9.77 10.27
CA PHE A 62 -3.94 -9.44 10.64
C PHE A 62 -4.67 -8.64 9.55
N ALA A 63 -3.96 -7.76 8.81
CA ALA A 63 -4.52 -7.00 7.70
C ALA A 63 -5.04 -7.91 6.58
N HIS A 64 -4.41 -9.08 6.41
CA HIS A 64 -4.86 -10.07 5.46
C HIS A 64 -6.25 -10.65 5.73
N SER A 65 -6.81 -10.45 6.93
CA SER A 65 -8.23 -10.68 7.17
C SER A 65 -9.05 -9.97 6.07
N TRP A 66 -8.81 -8.68 5.83
CA TRP A 66 -9.47 -7.98 4.73
C TRP A 66 -8.81 -8.25 3.37
N PHE A 67 -7.50 -8.06 3.26
CA PHE A 67 -6.75 -8.16 2.00
C PHE A 67 -6.17 -9.56 1.79
N GLY A 68 -6.85 -10.44 1.06
CA GLY A 68 -6.40 -11.79 0.78
C GLY A 68 -7.37 -12.86 1.27
N ASN A 69 -7.90 -12.73 2.48
CA ASN A 69 -8.91 -13.66 3.01
C ASN A 69 -10.34 -13.26 2.65
N LEU A 70 -10.74 -12.00 2.90
CA LEU A 70 -12.10 -11.53 2.56
C LEU A 70 -12.23 -11.20 1.07
N VAL A 71 -11.24 -10.51 0.50
CA VAL A 71 -11.17 -10.26 -0.94
C VAL A 71 -9.75 -10.57 -1.39
N THR A 72 -9.60 -11.53 -2.30
CA THR A 72 -8.30 -12.00 -2.76
C THR A 72 -7.97 -11.48 -4.15
N CYS A 73 -6.69 -11.49 -4.52
CA CYS A 73 -6.27 -11.21 -5.89
C CYS A 73 -6.70 -12.33 -6.84
N ARG A 74 -7.12 -11.98 -8.07
CA ARG A 74 -7.54 -12.95 -9.09
C ARG A 74 -6.43 -13.91 -9.52
N SER A 75 -5.19 -13.45 -9.49
CA SER A 75 -4.04 -14.15 -10.02
C SER A 75 -2.77 -13.76 -9.29
N ALA A 76 -1.72 -14.58 -9.39
CA ALA A 76 -0.43 -14.29 -8.78
C ALA A 76 0.22 -13.01 -9.35
N GLU A 77 -0.18 -12.64 -10.57
CA GLU A 77 0.18 -11.43 -11.28
C GLU A 77 -0.42 -10.16 -10.66
N ASP A 78 -1.49 -10.32 -9.85
CA ASP A 78 -2.20 -9.26 -9.12
C ASP A 78 -1.83 -9.22 -7.63
N MET A 79 -0.79 -9.94 -7.19
CA MET A 79 -0.49 -10.19 -5.77
C MET A 79 -0.29 -8.92 -4.92
N TRP A 80 0.05 -7.79 -5.54
CA TRP A 80 0.18 -6.51 -4.84
C TRP A 80 -1.15 -6.08 -4.17
N LEU A 81 -2.30 -6.53 -4.68
CA LEU A 81 -3.62 -6.31 -4.07
C LEU A 81 -3.74 -6.96 -2.68
N ASN A 82 -3.02 -8.05 -2.43
CA ASN A 82 -2.97 -8.72 -1.14
C ASN A 82 -1.79 -8.15 -0.33
N GLU A 83 -0.57 -8.46 -0.77
CA GLU A 83 0.66 -8.24 0.00
C GLU A 83 1.05 -6.76 0.11
N GLY A 84 0.94 -6.00 -0.99
CA GLY A 84 1.27 -4.58 -1.01
C GLY A 84 0.33 -3.77 -0.11
N TRP A 85 -0.95 -4.12 -0.10
CA TRP A 85 -1.94 -3.51 0.79
C TRP A 85 -1.79 -3.95 2.24
N ALA A 86 -1.52 -5.23 2.52
CA ALA A 86 -1.19 -5.70 3.86
C ALA A 86 0.03 -4.96 4.43
N SER A 87 1.08 -4.76 3.62
CA SER A 87 2.21 -3.90 3.98
C SER A 87 1.80 -2.45 4.26
N TYR A 88 0.93 -1.85 3.44
CA TYR A 88 0.47 -0.48 3.68
C TYR A 88 -0.36 -0.34 4.97
N CYS A 89 -1.11 -1.38 5.34
CA CYS A 89 -1.86 -1.42 6.59
C CYS A 89 -0.96 -1.29 7.84
N GLU A 90 0.31 -1.70 7.77
CA GLU A 90 1.29 -1.45 8.83
C GLU A 90 1.49 0.05 9.08
N ALA A 91 1.55 0.86 8.01
CA ALA A 91 1.65 2.31 8.12
C ALA A 91 0.34 2.92 8.64
N LEU A 92 -0.81 2.47 8.13
CA LEU A 92 -2.11 2.94 8.58
C LEU A 92 -2.33 2.68 10.08
N PHE A 93 -1.91 1.51 10.57
CA PHE A 93 -1.95 1.19 12.00
C PHE A 93 -1.06 2.14 12.82
N LYS A 94 0.17 2.42 12.34
CA LYS A 94 1.05 3.42 12.98
C LYS A 94 0.41 4.80 13.00
N GLU A 95 -0.23 5.23 11.93
CA GLU A 95 -0.91 6.53 11.89
C GLU A 95 -2.04 6.61 12.93
N TYR A 96 -2.90 5.59 12.96
CA TYR A 96 -4.06 5.56 13.82
C TYR A 96 -3.70 5.53 15.32
N TYR A 97 -2.71 4.72 15.72
CA TYR A 97 -2.37 4.55 17.14
C TYR A 97 -1.12 5.26 17.63
N TYR A 98 -0.13 5.47 16.78
CA TYR A 98 1.14 6.07 17.14
C TYR A 98 1.31 7.49 16.58
N GLY A 99 0.40 7.91 15.70
CA GLY A 99 0.31 9.26 15.18
C GLY A 99 1.11 9.51 13.90
N LYS A 100 1.06 10.77 13.46
CA LYS A 100 1.52 11.18 12.13
C LYS A 100 3.03 11.03 11.90
N GLN A 101 3.84 11.22 12.94
CA GLN A 101 5.29 11.16 12.79
C GLN A 101 5.80 9.71 12.59
N PRO A 102 5.42 8.73 13.43
CA PRO A 102 5.73 7.32 13.16
C PRO A 102 5.23 6.81 11.80
N PHE A 103 4.04 7.25 11.37
CA PHE A 103 3.52 6.97 10.03
C PHE A 103 4.46 7.49 8.93
N LYS A 104 4.83 8.78 8.98
CA LYS A 104 5.71 9.41 7.98
C LYS A 104 7.07 8.73 7.92
N ASP A 105 7.64 8.38 9.06
CA ASP A 105 8.95 7.74 9.11
C ASP A 105 8.90 6.32 8.53
N TYR A 106 7.80 5.59 8.77
CA TYR A 106 7.58 4.27 8.18
C TYR A 106 7.44 4.32 6.65
N VAL A 107 6.60 5.24 6.15
CA VAL A 107 6.43 5.48 4.71
C VAL A 107 7.75 5.86 4.05
N ARG A 108 8.53 6.77 4.65
CA ARG A 108 9.84 7.19 4.11
C ARG A 108 10.84 6.05 4.06
N GLU A 109 10.89 5.22 5.09
CA GLU A 109 11.79 4.07 5.11
C GLU A 109 11.38 3.03 4.07
N ASN A 110 10.08 2.77 3.90
CA ASN A 110 9.58 1.92 2.81
C ASN A 110 9.99 2.48 1.45
N HIS A 111 9.68 3.75 1.18
CA HIS A 111 10.00 4.40 -0.09
C HIS A 111 11.51 4.36 -0.38
N LYS A 112 12.36 4.56 0.64
CA LYS A 112 13.81 4.41 0.49
C LYS A 112 14.21 3.00 0.03
N LYS A 113 13.56 1.93 0.51
CA LYS A 113 13.80 0.56 0.04
C LYS A 113 13.42 0.42 -1.44
N VAL A 114 12.27 0.95 -1.84
CA VAL A 114 11.81 0.96 -3.24
C VAL A 114 12.86 1.59 -4.15
N LEU A 115 13.36 2.77 -3.78
CA LEU A 115 14.32 3.53 -4.57
C LEU A 115 15.71 2.88 -4.67
N SER A 116 16.14 2.15 -3.63
CA SER A 116 17.53 1.72 -3.47
C SER A 116 17.77 0.22 -3.56
N ARG A 117 16.76 -0.63 -3.30
CA ARG A 117 16.94 -2.08 -3.12
C ARG A 117 15.97 -2.93 -3.94
N THR A 118 14.73 -2.51 -4.15
CA THR A 118 13.70 -3.34 -4.78
C THR A 118 14.11 -3.85 -6.16
N HIS A 119 14.58 -2.97 -7.04
CA HIS A 119 15.06 -3.36 -8.36
C HIS A 119 16.29 -4.28 -8.36
N ILE A 120 17.10 -4.26 -7.28
CA ILE A 120 18.26 -5.14 -7.13
C ILE A 120 17.79 -6.53 -6.69
N ARG A 121 16.92 -6.58 -5.68
CA ARG A 121 16.36 -7.83 -5.13
C ARG A 121 15.55 -8.60 -6.16
N ASP A 122 14.76 -7.87 -6.94
CA ASP A 122 13.89 -8.45 -7.96
C ASP A 122 14.54 -8.49 -9.35
N LYS A 123 15.87 -8.27 -9.43
CA LYS A 123 16.66 -8.38 -10.66
C LYS A 123 16.09 -7.54 -11.83
N GLY A 124 15.58 -6.35 -11.55
CA GLY A 124 15.06 -5.42 -12.53
C GLY A 124 14.03 -4.45 -11.94
N TYR A 125 13.78 -3.34 -12.65
CA TYR A 125 12.64 -2.49 -12.36
C TYR A 125 11.37 -3.16 -12.89
N ARG A 126 10.37 -3.30 -12.02
CA ARG A 126 9.14 -4.04 -12.34
C ARG A 126 7.89 -3.21 -12.05
N SER A 127 6.84 -3.51 -12.80
CA SER A 127 5.48 -3.11 -12.48
C SER A 127 4.95 -3.97 -11.32
N VAL A 128 3.99 -3.44 -10.55
CA VAL A 128 3.27 -4.25 -9.54
C VAL A 128 2.16 -5.10 -10.16
N TYR A 129 1.78 -4.79 -11.41
CA TYR A 129 0.85 -5.56 -12.22
C TYR A 129 1.59 -6.52 -13.15
N GLY A 130 1.01 -7.69 -13.41
CA GLY A 130 1.62 -8.65 -14.32
C GLY A 130 2.92 -9.21 -13.75
N ILE A 131 3.07 -9.23 -12.42
CA ILE A 131 4.34 -9.61 -11.80
C ILE A 131 4.68 -11.05 -12.20
N PRO A 132 5.91 -11.35 -12.67
CA PRO A 132 6.28 -12.71 -12.99
C PRO A 132 6.19 -13.60 -11.75
N ARG A 133 5.76 -14.86 -11.94
CA ARG A 133 5.53 -15.81 -10.85
C ARG A 133 6.72 -15.99 -9.90
N GLU A 134 7.95 -15.87 -10.41
CA GLU A 134 9.17 -15.95 -9.61
C GLU A 134 9.35 -14.79 -8.62
N PHE A 135 8.62 -13.68 -8.81
CA PHE A 135 8.62 -12.48 -7.96
C PHE A 135 7.25 -12.19 -7.33
N THR A 136 6.32 -13.16 -7.33
CA THR A 136 5.00 -13.01 -6.68
C THR A 136 5.13 -12.55 -5.23
N TYR A 137 6.18 -12.98 -4.52
CA TYR A 137 6.48 -12.56 -3.14
C TYR A 137 7.76 -11.70 -3.06
N GLY A 138 8.07 -10.95 -4.13
CA GLY A 138 9.25 -10.11 -4.25
C GLY A 138 9.06 -8.70 -3.67
N SER A 139 10.17 -7.96 -3.50
CA SER A 139 10.15 -6.61 -2.92
C SER A 139 9.29 -5.61 -3.72
N THR A 140 9.07 -5.84 -5.02
CA THR A 140 8.17 -5.04 -5.86
C THR A 140 6.74 -5.16 -5.38
N VAL A 141 6.29 -6.38 -5.11
CA VAL A 141 4.91 -6.64 -4.70
C VAL A 141 4.63 -6.01 -3.34
N TYR A 142 5.52 -6.23 -2.37
CA TYR A 142 5.40 -5.68 -1.01
C TYR A 142 5.73 -4.18 -0.95
N ASP A 143 6.99 -3.81 -1.19
CA ASP A 143 7.48 -2.46 -0.92
C ASP A 143 6.94 -1.44 -1.95
N LYS A 144 6.91 -1.77 -3.25
CA LYS A 144 6.33 -0.86 -4.27
C LYS A 144 4.79 -0.90 -4.22
N GLY A 145 4.17 -2.05 -3.96
CA GLY A 145 2.72 -2.15 -3.75
C GLY A 145 2.23 -1.28 -2.58
N PHE A 146 2.99 -1.25 -1.48
CA PHE A 146 2.79 -0.30 -0.38
C PHE A 146 2.76 1.14 -0.88
N ASP A 147 3.79 1.55 -1.62
CA ASP A 147 3.94 2.94 -2.07
C ASP A 147 2.78 3.32 -3.01
N VAL A 148 2.37 2.41 -3.89
CA VAL A 148 1.19 2.60 -4.76
C VAL A 148 -0.07 2.85 -3.94
N ALA A 149 -0.35 2.03 -2.91
CA ALA A 149 -1.51 2.21 -2.05
C ALA A 149 -1.46 3.55 -1.28
N HIS A 150 -0.27 3.92 -0.78
CA HIS A 150 -0.07 5.20 -0.11
C HIS A 150 -0.30 6.40 -1.04
N THR A 151 0.29 6.38 -2.25
CA THR A 151 0.12 7.44 -3.23
C THR A 151 -1.33 7.53 -3.70
N LEU A 152 -2.02 6.40 -3.87
CA LEU A 152 -3.44 6.38 -4.22
C LEU A 152 -4.26 7.15 -3.19
N ARG A 153 -4.01 6.96 -1.88
CA ARG A 153 -4.68 7.72 -0.81
C ARG A 153 -4.51 9.22 -0.97
N GLY A 154 -3.28 9.68 -1.25
CA GLY A 154 -3.04 11.10 -1.54
C GLY A 154 -3.77 11.57 -2.80
N TYR A 155 -3.77 10.76 -3.85
CA TYR A 155 -4.35 11.10 -5.15
C TYR A 155 -5.88 11.29 -5.12
N VAL A 156 -6.58 10.45 -4.35
CA VAL A 156 -8.05 10.48 -4.25
C VAL A 156 -8.57 11.21 -3.01
N GLY A 157 -7.72 11.38 -1.99
CA GLY A 157 -8.06 11.97 -0.70
C GLY A 157 -8.71 10.99 0.28
N ASP A 158 -8.44 11.16 1.57
CA ASP A 158 -8.83 10.25 2.66
C ASP A 158 -10.31 9.84 2.65
N LYS A 159 -11.21 10.82 2.46
CA LYS A 159 -12.66 10.56 2.48
C LYS A 159 -13.06 9.56 1.40
N HIS A 160 -12.62 9.77 0.16
CA HIS A 160 -12.90 8.86 -0.94
C HIS A 160 -12.19 7.54 -0.73
N PHE A 161 -10.92 7.56 -0.33
CA PHE A 161 -10.11 6.36 -0.09
C PHE A 161 -10.77 5.37 0.87
N PHE A 162 -11.02 5.77 2.12
CA PHE A 162 -11.57 4.85 3.13
C PHE A 162 -13.04 4.48 2.87
N THR A 163 -13.84 5.40 2.29
CA THR A 163 -15.23 5.09 1.92
C THR A 163 -15.28 4.05 0.80
N SER A 164 -14.42 4.18 -0.21
CA SER A 164 -14.33 3.21 -1.30
C SER A 164 -13.84 1.85 -0.79
N LEU A 165 -12.86 1.79 0.12
CA LEU A 165 -12.40 0.50 0.69
C LEU A 165 -13.49 -0.23 1.49
N LYS A 166 -14.29 0.49 2.31
CA LYS A 166 -15.43 -0.13 3.01
C LYS A 166 -16.44 -0.74 2.03
N LYS A 167 -16.73 -0.04 0.94
CA LYS A 167 -17.63 -0.54 -0.10
C LYS A 167 -17.00 -1.68 -0.89
N TYR A 168 -15.70 -1.63 -1.15
CA TYR A 168 -14.93 -2.66 -1.83
C TYR A 168 -15.06 -3.99 -1.11
N PHE A 169 -14.73 -4.01 0.19
CA PHE A 169 -14.82 -5.23 1.00
C PHE A 169 -16.25 -5.75 1.13
N LYS A 170 -17.23 -4.84 1.24
CA LYS A 170 -18.65 -5.24 1.28
C LYS A 170 -19.11 -5.86 -0.05
N TYR A 171 -18.70 -5.30 -1.18
CA TYR A 171 -19.17 -5.71 -2.50
C TYR A 171 -18.49 -6.98 -3.01
N PHE A 172 -17.18 -7.09 -2.80
CA PHE A 172 -16.38 -8.22 -3.27
C PHE A 172 -16.11 -9.29 -2.21
N ALA A 173 -16.77 -9.24 -1.05
CA ALA A 173 -16.62 -10.25 0.00
C ALA A 173 -16.70 -11.68 -0.57
N PHE A 174 -15.68 -12.49 -0.25
CA PHE A 174 -15.47 -13.86 -0.70
C PHE A 174 -15.32 -14.04 -2.22
N GLN A 175 -14.87 -12.99 -2.91
CA GLN A 175 -14.57 -13.01 -4.34
C GLN A 175 -13.11 -12.64 -4.58
N ASP A 176 -12.65 -12.97 -5.79
CA ASP A 176 -11.35 -12.55 -6.30
C ASP A 176 -11.46 -11.32 -7.23
N VAL A 177 -10.47 -10.44 -7.15
CA VAL A 177 -10.41 -9.18 -7.88
C VAL A 177 -9.10 -9.06 -8.65
N SER A 178 -9.19 -8.68 -9.93
CA SER A 178 -8.02 -8.30 -10.73
C SER A 178 -7.68 -6.83 -10.54
N THR A 179 -6.44 -6.44 -10.83
CA THR A 179 -6.02 -5.03 -10.82
C THR A 179 -6.92 -4.13 -11.67
N LYS A 180 -7.39 -4.62 -12.83
CA LYS A 180 -8.33 -3.89 -13.68
C LYS A 180 -9.67 -3.69 -12.99
N LEU A 181 -10.23 -4.75 -12.39
CA LEU A 181 -11.53 -4.65 -11.71
C LEU A 181 -11.44 -3.73 -10.48
N PHE A 182 -10.32 -3.76 -9.76
CA PHE A 182 -10.05 -2.83 -8.66
C PHE A 182 -10.01 -1.37 -9.14
N LYS A 183 -9.29 -1.08 -10.24
CA LYS A 183 -9.27 0.23 -10.89
C LYS A 183 -10.69 0.70 -11.25
N ASP A 184 -11.43 -0.11 -11.98
CA ASP A 184 -12.76 0.22 -12.47
C ASP A 184 -13.73 0.50 -11.31
N PHE A 185 -13.65 -0.29 -10.24
CA PHE A 185 -14.42 -0.08 -9.02
C PHE A 185 -14.10 1.26 -8.35
N LEU A 186 -12.81 1.59 -8.20
CA LEU A 186 -12.41 2.87 -7.60
C LEU A 186 -12.85 4.07 -8.44
N MET A 187 -12.74 3.99 -9.76
CA MET A 187 -13.23 5.05 -10.66
C MET A 187 -14.74 5.25 -10.52
N MET A 188 -15.52 4.16 -10.45
CA MET A 188 -16.96 4.22 -10.21
C MET A 188 -17.30 4.86 -8.86
N GLU A 189 -16.64 4.43 -7.78
CA GLU A 189 -16.95 4.89 -6.42
C GLU A 189 -16.49 6.32 -6.12
N THR A 190 -15.42 6.77 -6.77
CA THR A 190 -14.86 8.11 -6.55
C THR A 190 -15.32 9.13 -7.57
N ALA A 191 -15.84 8.69 -8.71
CA ALA A 191 -16.09 9.52 -9.90
C ALA A 191 -14.83 10.27 -10.41
N LEU A 192 -13.64 9.78 -10.06
CA LEU A 192 -12.36 10.30 -10.53
C LEU A 192 -11.83 9.43 -11.67
N ASP A 193 -11.21 10.05 -12.68
CA ASP A 193 -10.42 9.30 -13.64
C ASP A 193 -9.06 8.93 -13.02
N LEU A 194 -8.85 7.63 -12.83
CA LEU A 194 -7.62 7.06 -12.28
C LEU A 194 -6.75 6.43 -13.36
N THR A 195 -7.05 6.65 -14.64
CA THR A 195 -6.33 6.03 -15.75
C THR A 195 -4.85 6.38 -15.72
N ASP A 196 -4.51 7.65 -15.61
CA ASP A 196 -3.11 8.10 -15.61
C ASP A 196 -2.36 7.69 -14.35
N PHE A 197 -3.06 7.61 -13.21
CA PHE A 197 -2.52 7.07 -11.97
C PHE A 197 -2.13 5.60 -12.16
N PHE A 198 -3.06 4.77 -12.64
CA PHE A 198 -2.78 3.33 -12.83
C PHE A 198 -1.72 3.09 -13.89
N ASN A 199 -1.75 3.82 -15.02
CA ASN A 199 -0.71 3.74 -16.04
C ASN A 199 0.67 3.99 -15.42
N THR A 200 0.82 5.04 -14.63
CA THR A 200 2.11 5.45 -14.07
C THR A 200 2.57 4.57 -12.91
N TRP A 201 1.72 4.34 -11.93
CA TRP A 201 2.10 3.75 -10.65
C TRP A 201 1.94 2.23 -10.62
N VAL A 202 0.95 1.73 -11.36
CA VAL A 202 0.57 0.31 -11.33
C VAL A 202 1.17 -0.42 -12.51
N TYR A 203 0.94 0.03 -13.73
CA TYR A 203 1.30 -0.69 -14.96
C TYR A 203 2.75 -0.44 -15.43
N SER A 204 3.34 0.70 -15.11
CA SER A 204 4.73 0.99 -15.51
C SER A 204 5.78 0.45 -14.52
N PRO A 205 6.94 0.00 -15.02
CA PRO A 205 8.09 -0.30 -14.19
C PRO A 205 8.70 0.99 -13.62
N GLY A 206 9.67 0.83 -12.72
CA GLY A 206 10.38 1.98 -12.17
C GLY A 206 9.56 2.75 -11.16
N PHE A 207 9.87 4.03 -10.99
CA PHE A 207 9.12 4.94 -10.15
C PHE A 207 9.10 6.34 -10.76
N PRO A 208 7.97 7.06 -10.68
CA PRO A 208 7.93 8.47 -11.06
C PRO A 208 8.62 9.31 -9.98
N HIS A 209 9.53 10.19 -10.39
CA HIS A 209 10.19 11.13 -9.50
C HIS A 209 9.87 12.55 -9.91
N PHE A 210 9.32 13.33 -9.00
CA PHE A 210 9.12 14.76 -9.13
C PHE A 210 10.07 15.51 -8.20
N SER A 211 10.67 16.59 -8.70
CA SER A 211 11.48 17.50 -7.89
C SER A 211 11.23 18.94 -8.32
N ILE A 212 11.26 19.86 -7.36
CA ILE A 212 11.30 21.29 -7.67
C ILE A 212 12.59 21.57 -8.45
N ASP A 213 12.43 22.16 -9.62
CA ASP A 213 13.54 22.61 -10.46
C ASP A 213 13.92 24.05 -10.11
N SER A 214 12.93 24.94 -10.12
CA SER A 214 13.10 26.37 -9.85
C SER A 214 11.80 27.02 -9.37
N PHE A 215 11.89 28.25 -8.90
CA PHE A 215 10.74 29.08 -8.55
C PHE A 215 10.92 30.50 -9.07
N LEU A 216 9.81 31.14 -9.46
CA LEU A 216 9.73 32.56 -9.74
C LEU A 216 8.86 33.22 -8.68
N VAL A 217 9.40 34.20 -7.96
CA VAL A 217 8.66 34.91 -6.90
C VAL A 217 8.45 36.35 -7.33
N THR A 218 7.19 36.75 -7.44
CA THR A 218 6.77 38.10 -7.82
C THR A 218 6.12 38.78 -6.62
N LYS A 219 6.62 39.95 -6.21
CA LYS A 219 5.99 40.76 -5.17
C LYS A 219 4.74 41.43 -5.74
N THR A 220 3.61 41.27 -5.06
CA THR A 220 2.33 41.90 -5.40
C THR A 220 1.89 42.84 -4.27
N GLU A 221 0.87 43.66 -4.52
CA GLU A 221 0.28 44.52 -3.46
C GLU A 221 -0.29 43.71 -2.29
N LYS A 222 -0.63 42.43 -2.51
CA LYS A 222 -1.22 41.51 -1.53
C LYS A 222 -0.23 40.51 -0.94
N GLY A 223 1.06 40.59 -1.28
CA GLY A 223 2.09 39.68 -0.77
C GLY A 223 3.05 39.20 -1.86
N PHE A 224 3.18 37.88 -2.00
CA PHE A 224 4.03 37.25 -3.01
C PHE A 224 3.22 36.24 -3.81
N GLU A 225 3.39 36.27 -5.12
CA GLU A 225 2.96 35.22 -6.03
C GLU A 225 4.18 34.37 -6.37
N THR A 226 4.06 33.05 -6.27
CA THR A 226 5.17 32.11 -6.50
C THR A 226 4.76 31.09 -7.55
N GLU A 227 5.45 31.09 -8.68
CA GLU A 227 5.38 30.02 -9.68
C GLU A 227 6.44 28.97 -9.35
N VAL A 228 6.04 27.71 -9.25
CA VAL A 228 6.94 26.59 -8.96
C VAL A 228 7.09 25.74 -10.22
N PHE A 229 8.32 25.60 -10.70
CA PHE A 229 8.64 24.75 -11.83
C PHE A 229 9.07 23.38 -11.31
N VAL A 230 8.38 22.33 -11.75
CA VAL A 230 8.67 20.94 -11.37
C VAL A 230 9.33 20.24 -12.55
N ARG A 231 10.34 19.41 -12.26
CA ARG A 231 10.93 18.49 -13.23
C ARG A 231 10.68 17.04 -12.80
N GLN A 232 10.65 16.17 -13.81
CA GLN A 232 10.59 14.73 -13.61
C GLN A 232 11.93 14.07 -13.90
N LYS A 233 12.29 13.03 -13.14
CA LYS A 233 13.42 12.16 -13.45
C LYS A 233 12.91 10.76 -13.76
N LEU A 234 13.41 10.21 -14.85
CA LEU A 234 13.11 8.85 -15.29
C LEU A 234 14.11 7.90 -14.64
N LYS A 235 13.65 7.00 -13.77
CA LYS A 235 14.47 5.93 -13.20
C LYS A 235 13.71 4.60 -13.22
N GLY A 236 14.17 3.71 -14.08
CA GLY A 236 13.52 2.41 -14.31
C GLY A 236 12.22 2.48 -15.10
N THR A 237 11.94 3.64 -15.71
CA THR A 237 10.81 3.93 -16.59
C THR A 237 11.32 4.80 -17.74
N ASP A 238 10.72 4.70 -18.91
CA ASP A 238 10.96 5.58 -20.06
C ASP A 238 9.83 6.62 -20.23
N ASP A 239 8.74 6.45 -19.47
CA ASP A 239 7.55 7.28 -19.57
C ASP A 239 7.50 8.33 -18.46
N TYR A 240 7.10 9.54 -18.85
CA TYR A 240 6.77 10.63 -17.94
C TYR A 240 5.31 10.56 -17.50
N ALA A 241 5.07 10.97 -16.26
CA ALA A 241 3.75 11.00 -15.63
C ALA A 241 3.03 12.34 -15.87
N TYR A 242 2.91 12.78 -17.13
CA TYR A 242 2.47 14.15 -17.48
C TYR A 242 1.09 14.56 -16.94
N SER A 243 0.17 13.62 -16.81
CA SER A 243 -1.21 13.89 -16.38
C SER A 243 -1.47 13.51 -14.91
N ASN A 244 -0.44 13.18 -14.13
CA ASN A 244 -0.61 12.88 -12.72
C ASN A 244 -0.71 14.17 -11.89
N LYS A 245 -1.62 14.17 -10.92
CA LYS A 245 -1.65 15.18 -9.87
C LYS A 245 -0.36 15.10 -9.04
N VAL A 246 0.28 16.25 -8.87
CA VAL A 246 1.40 16.45 -7.97
C VAL A 246 0.99 17.51 -6.98
N GLU A 247 0.96 17.18 -5.69
CA GLU A 247 0.81 18.19 -4.65
C GLU A 247 2.14 18.95 -4.55
N VAL A 248 2.09 20.26 -4.79
CA VAL A 248 3.23 21.20 -4.70
C VAL A 248 2.98 22.17 -3.56
#